data_AF-A0A0D8Y4A4-F1
#
_entry.id   AF-A0A0D8Y4A4-F1
#
_cell.length_a   1.000
_cell.length_b   1.000
_cell.length_c   1.000
_cell.angle_alpha   90.00
_cell.angle_beta   90.00
_cell.angle_gamma   90.00
#
_symmetry.space_group_name_H-M   'P 1'
#
loop_
_entity.id
_entity.type
_entity.pdbx_description
1 polymer ?
#
loop_
_entity_poly.entity_id
_entity_poly.type
_entity_poly.pdbx_seq_one_letter_code
_entity_poly.pdbx_strand_id
1 'polypeptide(L)'
;MWQPNVKKSAYIRCGEIFVTGIELNEEFVKLQKDIIRDFNLQNIEVVCADVRNREDLVKQADLIIMNNVFSFFLDSEQQADCFEFIRKHTKKSCLLIHNPDIETASAHLNLTFTINDWLDRISTESDCEMFADGNMDILSDCKTLGFYRVR
;
A
#
# COMPACT_ATOMS: atom_id res chain seq x y z
N MET A 1 4.04 6.08 33.83
CA MET A 1 2.72 5.47 33.64
C MET A 1 2.46 5.43 32.15
N TRP A 2 2.65 4.28 31.52
CA TRP A 2 2.53 4.09 30.07
C TRP A 2 1.05 3.81 29.75
N GLN A 3 0.45 4.55 28.81
CA GLN A 3 -0.91 4.25 28.32
C GLN A 3 -0.82 3.74 26.88
N PRO A 4 -1.06 2.44 26.61
CA PRO A 4 -1.10 1.91 25.26
C PRO A 4 -2.51 2.04 24.70
N ASN A 5 -2.86 3.20 24.12
CA ASN A 5 -4.03 3.30 23.25
C ASN A 5 -3.59 3.21 21.79
N VAL A 6 -3.07 2.04 21.39
CA VAL A 6 -2.91 1.72 19.98
C VAL A 6 -4.19 1.02 19.54
N LYS A 7 -5.19 1.80 19.11
CA LYS A 7 -6.32 1.25 18.35
C LYS A 7 -5.79 0.90 16.96
N LYS A 8 -5.36 -0.34 16.75
CA LYS A 8 -5.23 -0.93 15.41
C LYS A 8 -6.45 -1.81 15.20
N SER A 9 -7.34 -1.40 14.31
CA SER A 9 -8.45 -2.26 13.90
C SER A 9 -8.63 -2.21 12.38
N ALA A 10 -8.28 -3.32 11.72
CA ALA A 10 -8.83 -3.70 10.44
C ALA A 10 -9.91 -4.75 10.73
N TYR A 11 -11.18 -4.47 10.44
CA TYR A 11 -12.27 -5.43 10.61
C TYR A 11 -12.54 -6.13 9.28
N ILE A 12 -12.03 -7.35 9.12
CA ILE A 12 -12.48 -8.26 8.06
C ILE A 12 -13.42 -9.27 8.72
N ARG A 13 -14.70 -9.16 8.36
CA ARG A 13 -15.80 -9.85 9.06
C ARG A 13 -15.93 -11.33 8.70
N CYS A 14 -15.37 -11.77 7.57
CA CYS A 14 -15.41 -13.17 7.14
C CYS A 14 -14.38 -13.42 6.02
N GLY A 15 -13.33 -14.21 6.26
CA GLY A 15 -12.35 -14.63 5.24
C GLY A 15 -10.95 -14.90 5.80
N GLU A 16 -10.17 -15.73 5.11
CA GLU A 16 -8.73 -15.85 5.32
C GLU A 16 -8.02 -14.75 4.53
N ILE A 17 -7.09 -14.05 5.17
CA ILE A 17 -6.27 -13.02 4.52
C ILE A 17 -4.91 -13.62 4.26
N PHE A 18 -4.48 -13.55 3.00
CA PHE A 18 -3.12 -13.89 2.60
C PHE A 18 -2.38 -12.59 2.27
N VAL A 19 -1.22 -12.40 2.89
CA VAL A 19 -0.37 -11.23 2.68
C VAL A 19 0.92 -11.67 2.02
N THR A 20 1.25 -11.05 0.88
CA THR A 20 2.54 -11.24 0.23
C THR A 20 3.26 -9.91 0.14
N GLY A 21 4.37 -9.77 0.86
CA GLY A 21 5.29 -8.64 0.75
C GLY A 21 6.26 -8.84 -0.41
N ILE A 22 6.53 -7.77 -1.15
CA ILE A 22 7.58 -7.71 -2.17
C ILE A 22 8.63 -6.71 -1.68
N GLU A 23 9.86 -7.15 -1.55
CA GLU A 23 10.98 -6.34 -1.05
C GLU A 23 12.20 -6.58 -1.94
N LEU A 24 12.93 -5.52 -2.28
CA LEU A 24 14.13 -5.58 -3.12
C LEU A 24 15.38 -5.93 -2.31
N ASN A 25 15.43 -5.50 -1.05
CA ASN A 25 16.58 -5.68 -0.19
C ASN A 25 16.59 -7.06 0.48
N GLU A 26 17.56 -7.90 0.12
CA GLU A 26 17.72 -9.27 0.64
C GLU A 26 17.84 -9.33 2.17
N GLU A 27 18.54 -8.39 2.80
CA GLU A 27 18.69 -8.34 4.25
C GLU A 27 17.35 -8.03 4.95
N PHE A 28 16.56 -7.11 4.39
CA PHE A 28 15.22 -6.81 4.91
C PHE A 28 14.24 -7.98 4.68
N VAL A 29 14.35 -8.71 3.57
CA VAL A 29 13.58 -9.94 3.37
C VAL A 29 13.93 -10.96 4.44
N LYS A 30 15.22 -11.17 4.71
CA LYS A 30 15.67 -12.11 5.73
C LYS A 30 15.14 -11.73 7.11
N LEU A 31 15.27 -10.48 7.50
CA LEU A 31 14.73 -9.97 8.77
C LEU A 31 13.22 -10.21 8.89
N GLN A 32 12.45 -9.91 7.84
CA GLN A 32 11.00 -10.13 7.84
C GLN A 32 10.65 -11.62 7.93
N LYS A 33 11.38 -12.49 7.23
CA LYS A 33 11.21 -13.96 7.31
C LYS A 33 11.53 -14.50 8.70
N ASP A 34 12.56 -13.96 9.35
CA ASP A 34 12.89 -14.32 10.74
C ASP A 34 11.75 -13.92 11.67
N ILE A 35 11.19 -12.71 11.54
CA ILE A 35 10.02 -12.27 12.32
C ILE A 35 8.80 -13.17 12.07
N ILE A 36 8.50 -13.49 10.82
CA ILE A 36 7.38 -14.39 10.46
C ILE A 36 7.54 -15.74 11.16
N ARG A 37 8.74 -16.31 11.12
CA ARG A 37 9.05 -17.60 11.77
C ARG A 37 8.96 -17.50 13.29
N ASP A 38 9.62 -16.51 13.88
CA ASP A 38 9.78 -16.40 15.33
C ASP A 38 8.44 -16.14 16.04
N PHE A 39 7.50 -15.48 15.35
CA PHE A 39 6.13 -15.25 15.84
C PHE A 39 5.09 -16.23 15.26
N ASN A 40 5.52 -17.23 14.48
CA ASN A 40 4.65 -18.22 13.83
C ASN A 40 3.46 -17.59 13.06
N LEU A 41 3.72 -16.49 12.36
CA LEU A 41 2.69 -15.78 11.60
C LEU A 41 2.23 -16.65 10.43
N GLN A 42 0.92 -16.87 10.33
CA GLN A 42 0.31 -17.68 9.27
C GLN A 42 -0.19 -16.78 8.14
N ASN A 43 -0.26 -17.33 6.92
CA ASN A 43 -0.77 -16.66 5.73
C ASN A 43 -0.02 -15.36 5.36
N ILE A 44 1.27 -15.28 5.73
CA ILE A 44 2.16 -14.16 5.39
C ILE A 44 3.41 -14.72 4.71
N GLU A 45 3.75 -14.16 3.55
CA GLU A 45 4.98 -14.46 2.81
C GLU A 45 5.70 -13.16 2.44
N VAL A 46 7.02 -13.22 2.31
CA VAL A 46 7.83 -12.13 1.74
C VAL A 46 8.72 -12.68 0.64
N VAL A 47 8.67 -12.04 -0.52
CA VAL A 47 9.48 -12.41 -1.69
C VAL A 47 10.50 -11.32 -2.00
N CYS A 48 11.76 -11.76 -2.20
CA CYS A 48 12.84 -10.88 -2.65
C CYS A 48 12.74 -10.67 -4.16
N ALA A 49 12.18 -9.55 -4.60
CA ALA A 49 11.97 -9.26 -6.01
C ALA A 49 11.73 -7.77 -6.27
N ASP A 50 11.97 -7.34 -7.51
CA ASP A 50 11.37 -6.13 -8.05
C ASP A 50 9.89 -6.40 -8.33
N VAL A 51 9.00 -5.48 -7.93
CA VAL A 51 7.56 -5.60 -8.18
C VAL A 51 7.23 -5.72 -9.67
N ARG A 52 8.03 -5.09 -10.54
CA ARG A 52 7.89 -5.16 -12.01
C ARG A 52 8.13 -6.56 -12.58
N ASN A 53 8.70 -7.47 -11.78
CA ASN A 53 8.89 -8.87 -12.13
C ASN A 53 7.81 -9.79 -11.53
N ARG A 54 6.84 -9.24 -10.77
CA ARG A 54 5.82 -9.99 -10.02
C ARG A 54 4.41 -9.68 -10.49
N GLU A 55 4.22 -9.75 -11.80
CA GLU A 55 2.90 -9.61 -12.44
C GLU A 55 1.88 -10.60 -11.85
N ASP A 56 2.32 -11.82 -11.54
CA ASP A 56 1.53 -12.87 -10.91
C ASP A 56 0.86 -12.37 -9.61
N LEU A 57 1.63 -11.69 -8.75
CA LEU A 57 1.14 -11.16 -7.47
C LEU A 57 0.25 -9.94 -7.65
N VAL A 58 0.62 -9.02 -8.53
CA VAL A 58 -0.15 -7.80 -8.77
C VAL A 58 -1.51 -8.13 -9.38
N LYS A 59 -1.58 -9.11 -10.29
CA LYS A 59 -2.84 -9.55 -10.92
C LYS A 59 -3.79 -10.24 -9.95
N GLN A 60 -3.29 -10.99 -8.97
CA GLN A 60 -4.14 -11.73 -8.04
C GLN A 60 -4.64 -10.86 -6.87
N ALA A 61 -3.91 -9.80 -6.51
CA ALA A 61 -4.19 -8.99 -5.33
C ALA A 61 -5.61 -8.39 -5.34
N ASP A 62 -6.33 -8.55 -4.23
CA ASP A 62 -7.60 -7.83 -3.96
C ASP A 62 -7.36 -6.44 -3.36
N LEU A 63 -6.22 -6.28 -2.68
CA LEU A 63 -5.77 -5.04 -2.04
C LEU A 63 -4.26 -4.90 -2.24
N ILE A 64 -3.83 -3.73 -2.72
CA ILE A 64 -2.42 -3.34 -2.82
C ILE A 64 -2.16 -2.18 -1.87
N ILE A 65 -1.12 -2.29 -1.04
CA ILE A 65 -0.67 -1.22 -0.14
C ILE A 65 0.74 -0.83 -0.53
N MET A 66 0.96 0.45 -0.78
CA MET A 66 2.24 1.02 -1.18
C MET A 66 2.56 2.25 -0.32
N ASN A 67 3.54 2.16 0.57
CA ASN A 67 3.93 3.29 1.42
C ASN A 67 5.20 3.95 0.89
N ASN A 68 5.03 4.93 -0.01
CA ASN A 68 6.10 5.70 -0.64
C ASN A 68 7.28 4.85 -1.13
N VAL A 69 6.97 3.71 -1.74
CA VAL A 69 7.96 2.66 -2.03
C VAL A 69 8.91 3.01 -3.18
N PHE A 70 8.59 4.03 -4.00
CA PHE A 70 9.39 4.36 -5.19
C PHE A 70 10.27 5.61 -4.99
N SER A 71 9.76 6.64 -4.30
CA SER A 71 10.35 7.99 -4.33
C SER A 71 11.73 8.11 -3.69
N PHE A 72 12.10 7.21 -2.78
CA PHE A 72 13.40 7.25 -2.08
C PHE A 72 14.50 6.46 -2.78
N PHE A 73 14.14 5.51 -3.65
CA PHE A 73 15.06 4.48 -4.13
C PHE A 73 15.26 4.52 -5.64
N LEU A 74 14.36 5.15 -6.38
CA LEU A 74 14.30 5.13 -7.84
C LEU A 74 14.35 6.55 -8.40
N ASP A 75 14.90 6.70 -9.60
CA ASP A 75 14.76 7.94 -10.37
C ASP A 75 13.34 8.11 -10.92
N SER A 76 13.00 9.30 -11.43
CA SER A 76 11.64 9.60 -11.89
C SER A 76 11.16 8.68 -13.03
N GLU A 77 12.05 8.20 -13.90
CA GLU A 77 11.68 7.30 -15.00
C GLU A 77 11.32 5.92 -14.45
N GLN A 78 12.15 5.39 -13.56
CA GLN A 78 11.90 4.13 -12.87
C GLN A 78 10.65 4.19 -11.97
N GLN A 79 10.38 5.32 -11.31
CA GLN A 79 9.15 5.54 -10.56
C GLN A 79 7.92 5.48 -11.49
N ALA A 80 7.99 6.15 -12.64
CA ALA A 80 6.92 6.12 -13.64
C ALA A 80 6.68 4.68 -14.16
N ASP A 81 7.75 3.94 -14.48
CA ASP A 81 7.66 2.54 -14.89
C ASP A 81 6.96 1.66 -13.85
N CYS A 82 7.22 1.87 -12.56
CA CYS A 82 6.54 1.17 -11.49
C CYS A 82 5.04 1.47 -11.48
N PHE A 83 4.64 2.74 -11.58
CA PHE A 83 3.21 3.10 -11.64
C PHE A 83 2.52 2.55 -12.88
N GLU A 84 3.17 2.60 -14.04
CA GLU A 84 2.65 2.02 -15.29
C GLU A 84 2.49 0.51 -15.18
N PHE A 85 3.48 -0.17 -14.58
CA PHE A 85 3.42 -1.60 -14.34
C PHE A 85 2.25 -1.96 -13.41
N ILE A 86 2.13 -1.29 -12.27
CA ILE A 86 1.03 -1.55 -11.32
C ILE A 86 -0.31 -1.30 -12.02
N ARG A 87 -0.49 -0.18 -12.72
CA ARG A 87 -1.72 0.11 -13.47
C ARG A 87 -2.05 -0.98 -14.49
N LYS A 88 -1.05 -1.41 -15.27
CA LYS A 88 -1.23 -2.40 -16.35
C LYS A 88 -1.67 -3.77 -15.83
N HIS A 89 -1.20 -4.17 -14.65
CA HIS A 89 -1.37 -5.53 -14.15
C HIS A 89 -2.37 -5.65 -13.00
N THR A 90 -2.78 -4.55 -12.36
CA THR A 90 -3.78 -4.60 -11.29
C THR A 90 -5.17 -4.91 -11.86
N LYS A 91 -5.92 -5.81 -11.22
CA LYS A 91 -7.26 -6.18 -11.64
C LYS A 91 -8.30 -5.09 -11.33
N LYS A 92 -9.37 -5.05 -12.11
CA LYS A 92 -10.54 -4.20 -11.84
C LYS A 92 -11.08 -4.46 -10.44
N SER A 93 -11.60 -3.41 -9.79
CA SER A 93 -12.12 -3.44 -8.42
C SER A 93 -11.11 -3.77 -7.32
N CYS A 94 -9.82 -3.97 -7.64
CA CYS A 94 -8.77 -4.02 -6.63
C CYS A 94 -8.79 -2.73 -5.80
N LEU A 95 -8.62 -2.86 -4.50
CA LEU A 95 -8.39 -1.72 -3.63
C LEU A 95 -6.92 -1.35 -3.67
N LEU A 96 -6.64 -0.05 -3.62
CA LEU A 96 -5.28 0.46 -3.57
C LEU A 96 -5.19 1.50 -2.45
N ILE A 97 -4.18 1.35 -1.59
CA ILE A 97 -3.84 2.32 -0.56
C ILE A 97 -2.42 2.81 -0.80
N HIS A 98 -2.23 4.13 -0.87
CA HIS A 98 -0.90 4.73 -0.97
C HIS A 98 -0.72 5.84 0.06
N ASN A 99 0.51 5.98 0.56
CA ASN A 99 0.91 7.11 1.41
C ASN A 99 2.23 7.72 0.89
N PRO A 100 2.30 9.03 0.59
CA PRO A 100 1.18 9.98 0.51
C PRO A 100 0.16 9.56 -0.56
N ASP A 101 -0.92 10.28 -0.80
CA ASP A 101 -1.84 9.93 -1.89
C ASP A 101 -1.11 9.83 -3.26
N ILE A 102 -1.66 9.07 -4.20
CA ILE A 102 -1.00 8.80 -5.49
C ILE A 102 -0.81 10.10 -6.27
N GLU A 103 -1.79 11.01 -6.24
CA GLU A 103 -1.70 12.30 -6.91
C GLU A 103 -0.47 13.08 -6.44
N THR A 104 -0.20 13.09 -5.14
CA THR A 104 1.01 13.69 -4.54
C THR A 104 2.26 12.91 -4.93
N ALA A 105 2.22 11.58 -4.82
CA ALA A 105 3.37 10.72 -5.09
C ALA A 105 3.81 10.72 -6.57
N SER A 106 2.90 11.01 -7.49
CA SER A 106 3.17 11.01 -8.94
C SER A 106 3.19 12.41 -9.57
N ALA A 107 3.06 13.49 -8.78
CA ALA A 107 2.91 14.85 -9.30
C ALA A 107 4.07 15.30 -10.20
N HIS A 108 5.28 14.82 -9.95
CA HIS A 108 6.50 15.11 -10.71
C HIS A 108 6.79 14.11 -11.83
N LEU A 109 5.96 13.08 -12.00
CA LEU A 109 6.18 11.99 -12.94
C LEU A 109 5.50 12.24 -14.28
N ASN A 110 6.14 11.81 -15.36
CA ASN A 110 5.57 11.84 -16.71
C ASN A 110 4.87 10.51 -17.01
N LEU A 111 3.62 10.37 -16.54
CA LEU A 111 2.80 9.18 -16.76
C LEU A 111 2.07 9.25 -18.10
N THR A 112 1.82 8.10 -18.72
CA THR A 112 1.03 7.99 -19.97
C THR A 112 -0.48 8.10 -19.72
N PHE A 113 -0.89 8.34 -18.47
CA PHE A 113 -2.28 8.38 -18.02
C PHE A 113 -2.48 9.40 -16.91
N THR A 114 -3.74 9.79 -16.71
CA THR A 114 -4.13 10.54 -15.51
C THR A 114 -4.64 9.59 -14.43
N ILE A 115 -4.42 9.92 -13.16
CA ILE A 115 -4.87 9.08 -12.04
C ILE A 115 -6.37 8.78 -12.12
N ASN A 116 -7.17 9.75 -12.57
CA ASN A 116 -8.61 9.60 -12.76
C ASN A 116 -8.99 8.58 -13.85
N ASP A 117 -8.13 8.31 -14.84
CA ASP A 117 -8.37 7.26 -15.85
C ASP A 117 -8.21 5.86 -15.27
N TRP A 118 -7.52 5.72 -14.14
CA TRP A 118 -7.17 4.45 -13.53
C TRP A 118 -7.96 4.18 -12.24
N LEU A 119 -8.12 5.19 -11.39
CA LEU A 119 -8.58 5.04 -10.01
C LEU A 119 -9.84 5.87 -9.73
N ASP A 120 -10.74 5.30 -8.93
CA ASP A 120 -11.80 6.02 -8.23
C ASP A 120 -11.37 6.23 -6.77
N ARG A 121 -11.27 7.49 -6.33
CA ARG A 121 -10.95 7.80 -4.92
C ARG A 121 -12.12 7.43 -4.01
N ILE A 122 -11.82 6.78 -2.90
CA ILE A 122 -12.78 6.42 -1.86
C ILE A 122 -12.66 7.48 -0.77
N SER A 123 -13.77 8.15 -0.44
CA SER A 123 -13.79 9.08 0.69
C SER A 123 -13.72 8.30 2.01
N THR A 124 -12.78 8.69 2.87
CA THR A 124 -12.59 8.13 4.21
C THR A 124 -12.72 9.20 5.29
N GLU A 125 -13.26 10.39 4.97
CA GLU A 125 -13.28 11.54 5.87
C GLU A 125 -13.90 11.21 7.23
N SER A 126 -15.08 10.59 7.25
CA SER A 126 -15.76 10.19 8.48
C SER A 126 -14.99 9.12 9.26
N ASP A 127 -14.33 8.19 8.56
CA ASP A 127 -13.55 7.13 9.19
C ASP A 127 -12.28 7.69 9.83
N CYS A 128 -11.62 8.64 9.15
CA CYS A 128 -10.45 9.34 9.67
C CYS A 128 -10.79 10.18 10.90
N GLU A 129 -11.92 10.89 10.89
CA GLU A 129 -12.40 11.64 12.05
C GLU A 129 -12.71 10.73 13.24
N MET A 130 -13.41 9.62 12.99
CA MET A 130 -13.70 8.61 14.01
C MET A 130 -12.41 7.99 14.57
N PHE A 131 -11.44 7.67 13.72
CA PHE A 131 -10.17 7.07 14.13
C PHE A 131 -9.30 8.05 14.94
N ALA A 132 -9.26 9.31 14.51
CA ALA A 132 -8.49 10.35 15.17
C ALA A 132 -9.00 10.69 16.57
N ASP A 133 -10.29 10.48 16.85
CA ASP A 133 -10.89 10.64 18.20
C ASP A 133 -10.57 12.02 18.81
N GLY A 134 -10.65 13.07 17.98
CA GLY A 134 -10.35 14.46 18.34
C GLY A 134 -8.86 14.84 18.31
N ASN A 135 -7.95 13.92 18.00
CA ASN A 135 -6.53 14.22 17.84
C ASN A 135 -6.24 14.80 16.44
N MET A 136 -5.88 16.09 16.38
CA MET A 136 -5.65 16.80 15.12
C MET A 136 -4.42 16.32 14.35
N ASP A 137 -3.38 15.85 15.04
CA ASP A 137 -2.17 15.34 14.38
C ASP A 137 -2.48 14.00 13.69
N ILE A 138 -3.18 13.10 14.39
CA ILE A 138 -3.64 11.82 13.81
C ILE A 138 -4.58 12.08 12.62
N LEU A 139 -5.50 13.05 12.75
CA LEU A 139 -6.40 13.40 11.66
C LEU A 139 -5.65 13.92 10.44
N SER A 140 -4.61 14.74 10.66
CA SER A 140 -3.74 15.24 9.59
C SER A 140 -3.02 14.10 8.89
N ASP A 141 -2.43 13.16 9.64
CA ASP A 141 -1.75 12.00 9.09
C ASP A 141 -2.71 11.08 8.33
N CYS A 142 -3.92 10.84 8.84
CA CYS A 142 -4.92 10.04 8.14
C CYS A 142 -5.33 10.66 6.80
N LYS A 143 -5.34 11.99 6.69
CA LYS A 143 -5.69 12.71 5.45
C LYS A 143 -4.62 12.62 4.37
N THR A 144 -3.39 12.22 4.69
CA THR A 144 -2.34 11.99 3.68
C THR A 144 -2.50 10.67 2.95
N LEU A 145 -3.32 9.75 3.47
CA LEU A 145 -3.58 8.46 2.85
C LEU A 145 -4.52 8.63 1.65
N GLY A 146 -4.11 8.06 0.52
CA GLY A 146 -4.98 7.87 -0.63
C GLY A 146 -5.60 6.48 -0.60
N PHE A 147 -6.94 6.42 -0.60
CA PHE A 147 -7.72 5.18 -0.75
C PHE A 147 -8.42 5.17 -2.09
N TYR A 148 -8.27 4.08 -2.84
CA TYR A 148 -8.78 3.99 -4.20
C TYR A 148 -9.36 2.62 -4.52
N ARG A 149 -10.22 2.61 -5.55
CA ARG A 149 -10.68 1.42 -6.25
C ARG A 149 -10.26 1.51 -7.71
N VAL A 150 -9.68 0.44 -8.24
CA VAL A 150 -9.29 0.33 -9.66
C VAL A 150 -10.53 0.18 -10.56
N ARG A 151 -10.59 0.97 -11.65
CA ARG A 151 -11.68 0.97 -12.65
C ARG A 151 -11.69 -0.25 -13.59
#